data_AF-A0A414LHM6-F1
#
_entry.id   AF-A0A414LHM6-F1
#
_cell.length_a   1.000
_cell.length_b   1.000
_cell.length_c   1.000
_cell.angle_alpha   90.00
_cell.angle_beta   90.00
_cell.angle_gamma   90.00
#
_symmetry.space_group_name_H-M   'P 1'
#
loop_
_entity.id
_entity.type
_entity.pdbx_description
1 polymer ?
#
loop_
_entity_poly.entity_id
_entity_poly.type
_entity_poly.pdbx_seq_one_letter_code
_entity_poly.pdbx_strand_id
1 'polypeptide(L)' 'MQKVLYNITRGDILNPSRFIWYPCPKCGGKLLAINSDTEVKKLPCKCKHCKRESLITIVPMIKAD' A
#
# COMPACT_ATOMS: atom_id res chain seq x y z
N MET A 1 2.69 -10.49 11.45
CA MET A 1 1.88 -10.02 10.29
C MET A 1 1.40 -8.61 10.62
N GLN A 2 1.59 -7.65 9.71
CA GLN A 2 1.15 -6.27 9.94
C GLN A 2 -0.03 -6.01 9.00
N LYS A 3 -1.25 -5.93 9.56
CA LYS A 3 -2.46 -5.52 8.82
C LYS A 3 -2.47 -4.00 8.82
N VAL A 4 -2.36 -3.38 7.65
CA VAL A 4 -2.45 -1.92 7.51
C VAL A 4 -3.76 -1.59 6.81
N LEU A 5 -4.59 -0.87 7.53
CA LEU A 5 -5.84 -0.28 7.08
C LEU A 5 -5.47 1.07 6.41
N TYR A 6 -5.62 1.20 5.09
CA TYR A 6 -5.21 2.41 4.35
C TYR A 6 -6.43 3.20 3.84
N ASN A 7 -6.53 4.48 4.22
CA ASN A 7 -7.63 5.36 3.84
C ASN A 7 -7.30 6.07 2.52
N ILE A 8 -8.07 5.75 1.48
CA ILE A 8 -7.85 6.12 0.07
C ILE A 8 -8.28 7.56 -0.22
N THR A 9 -9.25 8.10 0.54
CA THR A 9 -9.90 9.39 0.23
C THR A 9 -8.97 10.63 0.25
N ARG A 10 -7.80 10.56 0.89
CA ARG A 10 -6.81 11.66 0.87
C ARG A 10 -5.82 11.60 -0.30
N GLY A 11 -5.67 10.44 -0.95
CA GLY A 11 -4.71 10.24 -2.05
C GLY A 11 -5.26 10.64 -3.42
N ASP A 12 -6.56 10.45 -3.63
CA ASP A 12 -7.22 10.64 -4.94
C ASP A 12 -7.35 12.13 -5.34
N ILE A 13 -7.34 13.06 -4.37
CA ILE A 13 -7.54 14.50 -4.63
C ILE A 13 -6.29 15.16 -5.25
N LEU A 14 -5.09 14.57 -5.13
CA LEU A 14 -3.83 15.26 -5.44
C LEU A 14 -3.02 14.67 -6.61
N ASN A 15 -3.45 13.57 -7.23
CA ASN A 15 -2.65 12.95 -8.29
C ASN A 15 -3.51 12.45 -9.48
N PRO A 16 -3.38 13.04 -10.68
CA PRO A 16 -4.06 12.57 -11.89
C PRO A 16 -3.53 11.21 -12.40
N SER A 17 -2.42 10.71 -11.84
CA SER A 17 -1.94 9.35 -12.10
C SER A 17 -2.59 8.37 -11.10
N ARG A 18 -3.35 7.41 -11.64
CA ARG A 18 -4.31 6.51 -10.98
C ARG A 18 -3.80 5.63 -9.81
N PHE A 19 -2.53 5.78 -9.40
CA PHE A 19 -1.85 4.88 -8.46
C PHE A 19 -1.27 5.65 -7.26
N ILE A 20 -1.46 5.12 -6.05
CA ILE A 20 -0.86 5.57 -4.79
C ILE A 20 0.32 4.65 -4.44
N TRP A 21 1.38 5.20 -3.83
CA TRP A 21 2.50 4.40 -3.35
C TRP A 21 2.26 3.92 -1.92
N TYR A 22 2.10 2.62 -1.75
CA TYR A 22 2.19 1.96 -0.44
C TYR A 22 3.64 2.05 0.08
N PRO A 23 3.85 2.65 1.27
CA PRO A 23 5.19 2.82 1.83
C PRO A 23 5.70 1.51 2.44
N CYS A 24 7.02 1.34 2.43
CA CYS A 24 7.67 0.21 3.07
C CYS A 24 7.45 0.27 4.60
N PRO A 25 6.95 -0.79 5.24
CA PRO A 25 6.71 -0.79 6.69
C PRO A 25 7.99 -0.74 7.53
N LYS A 26 9.16 -0.86 6.89
CA LYS A 26 10.47 -0.83 7.57
C LYS A 26 11.20 0.51 7.45
N CYS A 27 10.98 1.27 6.38
CA CYS A 27 11.75 2.49 6.11
C CYS A 27 10.95 3.64 5.49
N GLY A 28 9.65 3.49 5.26
CA GLY A 28 8.78 4.53 4.68
C GLY A 28 8.97 4.80 3.18
N GLY A 29 10.02 4.27 2.55
CA GLY A 29 10.25 4.43 1.11
C GLY A 29 9.17 3.77 0.25
N LYS A 30 9.03 4.18 -1.02
CA LYS A 30 8.01 3.66 -1.94
C LYS A 30 8.22 2.15 -2.18
N LEU A 31 7.24 1.33 -1.81
CA LEU A 31 7.33 -0.13 -1.90
C LEU A 31 6.51 -0.70 -3.05
N LEU A 32 5.22 -0.37 -3.12
CA LEU A 32 4.29 -0.93 -4.09
C LEU A 32 3.35 0.17 -4.61
N ALA A 33 3.14 0.23 -5.91
CA ALA A 33 2.09 1.08 -6.49
C ALA A 33 0.76 0.32 -6.41
N ILE A 34 -0.27 0.96 -5.88
CA ILE A 34 -1.60 0.38 -5.66
C ILE A 34 -2.69 1.34 -6.17
N ASN A 35 -3.82 0.80 -6.59
CA ASN A 35 -5.04 1.52 -6.94
C ASN A 35 -6.11 1.32 -5.84
N SER A 36 -7.22 2.07 -5.94
CA SER A 36 -8.41 1.93 -5.09
C SER A 36 -8.86 0.48 -4.91
N ASP A 37 -8.82 -0.29 -5.99
CA ASP A 37 -9.34 -1.67 -6.05
C ASP A 37 -8.23 -2.73 -5.88
N THR A 38 -7.01 -2.32 -5.51
CA THR A 38 -5.90 -3.25 -5.34
C THR A 38 -6.03 -4.05 -4.05
N GLU A 39 -6.15 -5.37 -4.19
CA GLU A 39 -6.05 -6.33 -3.10
C GLU A 39 -4.70 -7.06 -3.14
N VAL A 40 -4.06 -7.19 -1.98
CA VAL A 40 -2.81 -7.94 -1.83
C VAL A 40 -2.94 -8.87 -0.64
N LYS A 41 -2.62 -10.15 -0.80
CA LYS A 41 -2.72 -11.15 0.27
C LYS A 41 -1.41 -11.90 0.44
N LYS A 42 -0.78 -11.76 1.62
CA LYS A 42 0.47 -12.46 1.98
C LYS A 42 1.56 -12.36 0.91
N LEU A 43 1.72 -11.19 0.27
CA LEU A 43 2.73 -10.98 -0.77
C LEU A 43 4.09 -10.72 -0.13
N PRO A 44 5.11 -11.59 -0.33
CA PRO A 44 6.47 -11.26 0.06
C PRO A 44 7.03 -10.18 -0.87
N CYS A 45 7.50 -9.08 -0.28
CA CYS A 45 8.11 -7.96 -1.00
C CYS A 45 9.45 -7.59 -0.39
N LYS A 46 10.44 -7.36 -1.25
CA LYS A 46 11.76 -6.84 -0.86
C LYS A 46 11.86 -5.36 -1.19
N CYS A 47 12.12 -4.53 -0.20
CA CYS A 47 12.22 -3.09 -0.40
C CYS A 47 13.45 -2.71 -1.23
N LYS A 48 13.28 -1.91 -2.28
CA LYS A 48 14.41 -1.42 -3.08
C LYS A 48 15.33 -0.45 -2.32
N HIS A 49 14.81 0.24 -1.30
CA HIS A 49 15.56 1.20 -0.47
C HIS A 49 16.34 0.49 0.65
N CYS A 50 15.66 -0.11 1.63
CA CYS A 50 16.31 -0.71 2.79
C CYS A 50 16.70 -2.18 2.63
N LYS A 51 16.38 -2.81 1.48
CA LYS A 51 16.66 -4.22 1.14
C LYS A 51 16.02 -5.28 2.05
N ARG A 52 15.27 -4.88 3.08
CA ARG A 52 14.55 -5.79 3.97
C ARG A 52 13.32 -6.37 3.29
N GLU A 53 12.96 -7.57 3.70
CA GLU A 53 11.77 -8.27 3.25
C GLU A 53 10.59 -8.00 4.18
N SER A 54 9.39 -8.00 3.63
CA SER A 54 8.15 -7.81 4.38
C SER A 54 7.03 -8.59 3.71
N LEU A 55 6.17 -9.18 4.53
CA LEU A 55 4.96 -9.85 4.07
C LEU A 55 3.81 -8.86 4.12
N ILE A 56 3.30 -8.46 2.96
CA ILE A 56 2.33 -7.38 2.79
C ILE A 56 0.93 -7.97 2.55
N THR A 57 -0.06 -7.43 3.25
CA THR A 57 -1.48 -7.67 2.99
C THR A 57 -2.18 -6.32 2.95
N ILE A 58 -2.83 -6.01 1.82
CA ILE A 58 -3.57 -4.77 1.57
C ILE A 58 -5.00 -5.17 1.23
N VAL A 59 -5.96 -4.58 1.95
CA VAL A 59 -7.39 -4.78 1.72
C VAL A 59 -8.05 -3.44 1.41
N PRO A 60 -8.93 -3.36 0.40
CA PRO A 60 -9.64 -2.13 0.09
C PRO A 60 -10.57 -1.78 1.25
N MET A 61 -10.51 -0.52 1.68
CA MET A 61 -11.49 -0.01 2.63
C MET A 61 -12.77 0.33 1.88
N ILE A 62 -13.71 -0.61 1.85
CA ILE A 62 -15.10 -0.29 1.54
C ILE A 62 -15.61 0.49 2.77
N LYS A 63 -15.87 1.79 2.64
CA LYS A 63 -16.66 2.49 3.67
C LYS A 63 -18.02 1.80 3.69
N ALA A 64 -18.40 1.21 4.83
CA ALA A 64 -19.79 0.85 5.06
C ALA A 64 -20.58 2.16 5.15
N ASP A 65 -21.58 2.31 4.29
CA ASP A 65 -22.61 3.36 4.33
C ASP A 65 -23.37 3.32 5.67
#